data_AF-A0AB33KAZ4-F1
#
_entry.id   AF-A0AB33KAZ4-F1
#
_cell.length_a   1.000
_cell.length_b   1.000
_cell.length_c   1.000
_cell.angle_alpha   90.00
_cell.angle_beta   90.00
_cell.angle_gamma   90.00
#
_symmetry.space_group_name_H-M   'P 1'
#
loop_
_entity.id
_entity.type
_entity.pdbx_description
1 polymer ?
#
loop_
_entity_poly.entity_id
_entity_poly.type
_entity_poly.pdbx_seq_one_letter_code
_entity_poly.pdbx_strand_id
1 'polypeptide(L)'
;MTRQQLTEWLREYLADLLDVTPEQIGTDLPLEQLGVDSATTLVLSADLTAHLGREIRPGEIFEHPTVEGLAAHLGGTALGVPTEPATAG
;
A
#
# COMPACT_ATOMS: atom_id res chain seq x y z
N MET A 1 -10.58 4.27 4.12
CA MET A 1 -9.81 3.29 4.93
C MET A 1 -8.75 4.06 5.71
N THR A 2 -8.50 3.76 6.99
CA THR A 2 -7.40 4.39 7.74
C THR A 2 -6.07 3.68 7.43
N ARG A 3 -4.92 4.30 7.74
CA ARG A 3 -3.61 3.65 7.58
C ARG A 3 -3.55 2.26 8.20
N GLN A 4 -4.07 2.09 9.42
CA GLN A 4 -4.02 0.82 10.15
C GLN A 4 -4.86 -0.25 9.45
N GLN A 5 -6.10 0.09 9.08
CA GLN A 5 -6.98 -0.82 8.34
C GLN A 5 -6.31 -1.26 7.03
N LEU A 6 -5.65 -0.34 6.32
CA LEU A 6 -4.99 -0.65 5.06
C LEU A 6 -3.75 -1.51 5.25
N THR A 7 -2.97 -1.26 6.31
CA THR A 7 -1.84 -2.13 6.71
C THR A 7 -2.32 -3.55 6.99
N GLU A 8 -3.38 -3.72 7.77
CA GLU A 8 -3.93 -5.04 8.11
C GLU A 8 -4.40 -5.77 6.84
N TRP A 9 -5.17 -5.08 5.99
CA TRP A 9 -5.64 -5.64 4.73
C TRP A 9 -4.50 -6.06 3.80
N LEU A 10 -3.46 -5.23 3.67
CA LEU A 10 -2.25 -5.57 2.89
C LEU A 10 -1.55 -6.80 3.47
N ARG A 11 -1.44 -6.91 4.80
CA ARG A 11 -0.82 -8.08 5.44
C ARG A 11 -1.64 -9.34 5.21
N GLU A 12 -2.96 -9.27 5.32
CA GLU A 12 -3.84 -10.40 5.05
C GLU A 12 -3.78 -10.84 3.58
N TYR A 13 -3.82 -9.89 2.65
CA TYR A 13 -3.71 -10.15 1.22
C TYR A 13 -2.39 -10.83 0.85
N LEU A 14 -1.28 -10.32 1.39
CA LEU A 14 0.05 -10.90 1.17
C LEU A 14 0.22 -12.24 1.86
N ALA A 15 -0.34 -12.41 3.06
CA ALA A 15 -0.31 -13.66 3.79
C ALA A 15 -1.03 -14.79 3.03
N ASP A 16 -2.22 -14.50 2.49
CA ASP A 16 -2.98 -15.44 1.66
C ASP A 16 -2.20 -15.82 0.40
N LEU A 17 -1.62 -14.84 -0.28
CA LEU A 17 -0.87 -15.07 -1.51
C LEU A 17 0.41 -15.89 -1.30
N LEU A 18 1.11 -15.64 -0.19
CA LEU A 18 2.40 -16.26 0.13
C LEU A 18 2.24 -17.56 0.93
N ASP A 19 1.01 -17.97 1.26
CA ASP A 19 0.69 -19.10 2.12
C ASP A 19 1.39 -19.01 3.49
N VAL A 20 1.40 -17.81 4.07
CA VAL A 20 2.01 -17.52 5.39
C VAL A 20 0.99 -16.84 6.30
N THR A 21 1.39 -16.59 7.55
CA THR A 21 0.57 -15.82 8.48
C THR A 21 0.80 -14.32 8.32
N PRO A 22 -0.22 -13.46 8.52
CA PRO A 22 -0.08 -12.00 8.43
C PRO A 22 0.94 -11.44 9.43
N GLU A 23 1.18 -12.16 10.53
CA GLU A 23 2.21 -11.84 11.52
C GLU A 23 3.63 -11.97 10.96
N GLN A 24 3.86 -12.87 10.00
CA GLN A 24 5.15 -13.04 9.31
C GLN A 24 5.38 -12.00 8.21
N ILE A 25 4.33 -11.31 7.76
CA ILE A 25 4.47 -10.21 6.82
C ILE A 25 5.01 -8.99 7.55
N GLY A 26 6.31 -8.72 7.39
CA GLY A 26 6.96 -7.54 7.94
C GLY A 26 6.53 -6.28 7.19
N THR A 27 6.00 -5.29 7.91
CA THR A 27 5.46 -4.06 7.28
C THR A 27 6.54 -3.08 6.82
N ASP A 28 7.72 -3.19 7.41
CA ASP A 28 8.94 -2.44 7.08
C ASP A 28 9.77 -3.11 5.97
N LEU A 29 9.44 -4.36 5.61
CA LEU A 29 10.16 -5.11 4.60
C LEU A 29 9.73 -4.73 3.19
N PRO A 30 10.66 -4.76 2.22
CA PRO A 30 10.32 -4.61 0.82
C PRO A 30 9.38 -5.74 0.39
N LEU A 31 8.32 -5.41 -0.34
CA LEU A 31 7.37 -6.35 -0.94
C LEU A 31 8.11 -7.41 -1.77
N GLU A 32 9.14 -7.01 -2.53
CA GLU A 32 9.98 -7.93 -3.30
C GLU A 32 10.68 -8.98 -2.42
N GLN A 33 11.11 -8.62 -1.21
CA GLN A 33 11.70 -9.57 -0.26
C GLN A 33 10.67 -10.50 0.37
N LEU A 34 9.42 -10.07 0.43
CA LEU A 34 8.30 -10.91 0.88
C LEU A 34 7.87 -11.91 -0.21
N GLY A 35 8.33 -11.75 -1.46
CA GLY A 35 7.91 -12.58 -2.60
C GLY A 35 6.81 -11.95 -3.46
N VAL A 36 6.65 -10.63 -3.38
CA VAL A 36 5.72 -9.88 -4.24
C VAL A 36 6.41 -9.53 -5.55
N ASP A 37 5.93 -10.13 -6.63
CA ASP A 37 6.40 -9.86 -7.99
C ASP A 37 5.57 -8.77 -8.70
N SER A 38 6.03 -8.36 -9.89
CA SER A 38 5.32 -7.40 -10.75
C SER A 38 3.86 -7.79 -11.05
N ALA A 39 3.57 -9.09 -11.18
CA ALA A 39 2.20 -9.57 -11.41
C ALA A 39 1.30 -9.30 -10.21
N THR A 40 1.79 -9.60 -9.01
CA THR A 40 1.10 -9.31 -7.75
C THR A 40 0.90 -7.81 -7.56
N THR A 41 1.91 -7.00 -7.86
CA THR A 41 1.81 -5.53 -7.80
C THR A 41 0.71 -4.98 -8.69
N LEU A 42 0.55 -5.53 -9.91
CA LEU A 42 -0.54 -5.14 -10.82
C LEU A 42 -1.92 -5.51 -10.23
N VAL A 43 -2.08 -6.74 -9.74
CA VAL A 43 -3.35 -7.18 -9.14
C VAL A 43 -3.67 -6.37 -7.88
N LEU A 44 -2.67 -6.15 -7.02
CA LEU A 44 -2.79 -5.33 -5.82
C LEU A 44 -3.22 -3.90 -6.16
N SER A 45 -2.62 -3.28 -7.17
CA SER A 45 -3.01 -1.93 -7.61
C SER A 45 -4.45 -1.86 -8.10
N ALA A 46 -4.92 -2.89 -8.83
CA ALA A 46 -6.30 -2.96 -9.31
C ALA A 46 -7.29 -3.18 -8.16
N ASP A 47 -6.96 -4.05 -7.21
CA ASP A 47 -7.81 -4.34 -6.06
C ASP A 47 -7.91 -3.14 -5.11
N LEU A 48 -6.78 -2.50 -4.82
CA LEU A 48 -6.73 -1.23 -4.09
C LEU A 48 -7.55 -0.14 -4.80
N THR A 49 -7.48 -0.08 -6.13
CA THR A 49 -8.28 0.87 -6.92
C THR A 49 -9.77 0.63 -6.74
N ALA A 50 -10.20 -0.63 -6.81
CA ALA A 50 -11.59 -1.01 -6.60
C ALA A 50 -12.04 -0.77 -5.15
N HIS A 51 -11.17 -1.04 -4.17
CA HIS A 51 -11.47 -0.93 -2.75
C HIS A 51 -11.51 0.52 -2.25
N LEU A 52 -10.55 1.34 -2.69
CA LEU A 52 -10.44 2.75 -2.31
C LEU A 52 -11.26 3.68 -3.23
N GLY A 53 -11.69 3.20 -4.40
CA GLY A 53 -12.36 4.00 -5.41
C GLY A 53 -11.46 5.07 -6.05
N ARG A 54 -10.13 4.91 -5.95
CA ARG A 54 -9.10 5.83 -6.47
C ARG A 54 -8.19 5.06 -7.39
N GLU A 55 -7.82 5.63 -8.54
CA GLU A 55 -6.80 5.04 -9.42
C GLU A 55 -5.46 4.93 -8.67
N ILE A 56 -5.06 3.70 -8.35
CA ILE A 56 -3.75 3.36 -7.80
C ILE A 56 -2.92 2.77 -8.94
N ARG A 57 -1.79 3.39 -9.23
CA ARG A 57 -0.88 2.91 -10.27
C ARG A 57 0.17 1.99 -9.65
N PRO A 58 0.63 0.96 -10.37
CA PRO A 58 1.73 0.12 -9.91
C PRO A 58 3.01 0.93 -9.65
N GLY A 59 3.21 2.05 -10.36
CA GLY A 59 4.29 3.00 -10.07
C GLY A 59 4.32 3.49 -8.62
N GLU A 60 3.15 3.79 -8.02
CA GLU A 60 3.09 4.24 -6.63
C GLU A 60 3.49 3.13 -5.65
N ILE A 61 3.25 1.85 -6.03
CA ILE A 61 3.71 0.69 -5.26
C ILE A 61 5.22 0.50 -5.38
N PHE A 62 5.81 0.79 -6.54
CA PHE A 62 7.27 0.78 -6.69
C PHE A 62 7.94 1.94 -5.95
N GLU A 63 7.29 3.10 -5.84
CA GLU A 63 7.78 4.24 -5.04
C GLU A 63 7.71 3.96 -3.54
N HIS A 64 6.71 3.18 -3.11
CA HIS A 64 6.52 2.76 -1.74
C HIS A 64 6.51 1.22 -1.65
N PRO A 65 7.67 0.56 -1.79
CA PRO A 65 7.75 -0.89 -1.89
C PRO A 65 7.57 -1.58 -0.52
N THR A 66 6.92 -0.96 0.46
CA THR A 66 6.67 -1.52 1.78
C THR A 66 5.19 -1.37 2.14
N VAL A 67 4.68 -2.29 2.97
CA VAL A 67 3.28 -2.22 3.44
C VAL A 67 3.04 -0.94 4.22
N GLU A 68 3.99 -0.53 5.06
CA GLU A 68 3.88 0.71 5.82
C GLU A 68 3.89 1.94 4.89
N GLY A 69 4.77 1.96 3.88
CA GLY A 69 4.85 3.05 2.91
C GLY A 69 3.55 3.22 2.12
N LEU A 70 3.00 2.11 1.62
CA LEU A 70 1.70 2.12 0.95
C LEU A 70 0.58 2.56 1.88
N ALA A 71 0.52 2.01 3.09
CA ALA A 71 -0.51 2.35 4.05
C ALA A 71 -0.43 3.81 4.51
N ALA A 72 0.78 4.39 4.60
CA ALA A 72 0.99 5.79 4.90
C ALA A 72 0.56 6.69 3.73
N HIS A 73 0.97 6.34 2.51
CA HIS A 73 0.64 7.09 1.29
C HIS A 73 -0.86 7.08 0.98
N LEU A 74 -1.49 5.91 1.06
CA LEU A 74 -2.89 5.70 0.71
C LEU A 74 -3.85 5.90 1.89
N GLY A 75 -3.39 5.65 3.12
CA GLY A 75 -4.17 5.85 4.36
C GLY A 75 -4.20 7.29 4.86
N GLY A 76 -3.60 8.23 4.11
CA GLY A 76 -3.51 9.66 4.41
C GLY A 76 -4.70 10.48 3.89
N THR A 77 -5.91 10.23 4.38
CA THR A 77 -7.03 11.20 4.31
C THR A 77 -7.92 11.03 5.54
N ALA A 78 -7.34 11.20 6.73
CA ALA A 78 -8.11 11.41 7.96
C ALA A 78 -7.59 12.57 8.82
N LEU A 79 -6.48 13.20 8.42
CA LEU A 79 -6.06 14.48 8.99
C LEU A 79 -5.79 15.41 7.82
N GLY A 80 -6.69 16.38 7.65
CA GLY A 80 -6.50 17.47 6.72
C GLY A 80 -5.21 18.21 7.05
N VAL A 81 -4.15 17.91 6.31
CA VAL A 81 -3.18 18.94 5.97
C VAL A 81 -3.61 19.44 4.61
N PRO A 82 -4.03 20.72 4.46
CA PRO A 82 -4.01 21.33 3.15
C PRO A 82 -2.56 21.20 2.68
N THR A 83 -2.34 20.40 1.64
CA THR A 83 -1.14 20.52 0.82
C THR A 83 -1.18 21.95 0.27
N GLU A 84 -0.56 22.88 0.98
CA GLU A 84 -0.23 24.18 0.44
C GLU A 84 0.64 23.91 -0.79
N PRO A 85 0.19 24.26 -2.00
CA PRO A 85 1.01 24.09 -3.18
C PRO A 85 2.23 25.00 -3.00
N ALA A 86 3.41 24.39 -2.95
CA ALA A 86 4.66 25.08 -3.12
C ALA A 86 4.67 25.75 -4.51
N THR A 87 4.18 26.99 -4.59
CA THR A 87 4.44 27.95 -5.67
C THR A 87 4.16 29.37 -5.16
N ALA A 88 5.21 30.12 -4.83
CA ALA A 88 5.39 31.55 -5.16
C ALA A 88 6.61 32.13 -4.41
N GLY A 89 7.60 32.64 -5.15
CA GLY A 89 8.73 33.42 -4.63
C GLY A 89 9.98 33.35 -5.49
#